data_AF-A0A6B3HDR9-F1
#
_entry.id   AF-A0A6B3HDR9-F1
#
_cell.length_a   1.000
_cell.length_b   1.000
_cell.length_c   1.000
_cell.angle_alpha   90.00
_cell.angle_beta   90.00
_cell.angle_gamma   90.00
#
_symmetry.space_group_name_H-M   'P 1'
#
loop_
_entity.id
_entity.type
_entity.pdbx_description
1 polymer ?
#
loop_
_entity_poly.entity_id
_entity_poly.type
_entity_poly.pdbx_seq_one_letter_code
_entity_poly.pdbx_strand_id
1 'polypeptide(L)'
;GLHPGREFGGPVAQALLGEDAAEALDALYDANLLVDVAEASGGERYRFHDLVRLHAAARAAQDESAGERTAALLRIGRHYLANADRAEEIIEPRRALLERDFEPECVVEEDFGADGGQADAEGALDWL
;
A
#
# COMPACT_ATOMS: atom_id res chain seq x y z
N GLY A 1 6.83 -2.20 12.03
CA GLY A 1 6.53 -3.33 11.13
C GLY A 1 7.54 -3.34 10.00
N LEU A 2 7.33 -4.20 9.01
CA LEU A 2 8.23 -4.35 7.85
C LEU A 2 7.96 -3.35 6.72
N HIS A 3 6.82 -2.65 6.75
CA HIS A 3 6.50 -1.64 5.74
C HIS A 3 7.55 -0.51 5.71
N PRO A 4 8.12 -0.15 4.53
CA PRO A 4 9.22 0.81 4.44
C PRO A 4 8.80 2.27 4.63
N GLY A 5 7.55 2.59 4.28
CA GLY A 5 6.97 3.94 4.41
C GLY A 5 6.33 4.19 5.77
N ARG A 6 6.02 5.47 6.05
CA ARG A 6 5.25 5.87 7.24
C ARG A 6 3.77 5.53 7.10
N GLU A 7 3.24 5.65 5.89
CA GLU A 7 1.85 5.41 5.54
C GLU A 7 1.77 4.27 4.54
N PHE A 8 0.64 3.58 4.54
CA PHE A 8 0.36 2.47 3.64
C PHE A 8 -1.14 2.38 3.39
N GLY A 9 -1.54 1.87 2.22
CA GLY A 9 -2.95 1.67 1.88
C GLY A 9 -3.49 0.32 2.34
N GLY A 10 -4.82 0.18 2.32
CA GLY A 10 -5.48 -1.13 2.46
C GLY A 10 -4.98 -2.19 1.45
N PRO A 11 -4.82 -1.85 0.16
CA PRO A 11 -4.38 -2.81 -0.87
C PRO A 11 -3.03 -3.49 -0.60
N VAL A 12 -2.04 -2.75 -0.08
CA VAL A 12 -0.73 -3.34 0.28
C VAL A 12 -0.82 -4.22 1.52
N ALA A 13 -1.73 -3.93 2.46
CA ALA A 13 -2.00 -4.80 3.60
C ALA A 13 -2.65 -6.10 3.16
N GLN A 14 -3.60 -6.04 2.22
CA GLN A 14 -4.23 -7.21 1.61
C GLN A 14 -3.24 -8.05 0.79
N ALA A 15 -2.31 -7.42 0.06
CA ALA A 15 -1.23 -8.15 -0.61
C ALA A 15 -0.31 -8.91 0.38
N LEU A 16 -0.24 -8.46 1.64
CA LEU A 16 0.61 -9.07 2.67
C LEU A 16 -0.13 -10.12 3.52
N LEU A 17 -1.38 -9.87 3.88
CA LEU A 17 -2.16 -10.69 4.83
C LEU A 17 -3.31 -11.47 4.16
N GLY A 18 -3.59 -11.22 2.88
CA GLY A 18 -4.72 -11.84 2.19
C GLY A 18 -6.06 -11.29 2.69
N GLU A 19 -7.08 -12.15 2.74
CA GLU A 19 -8.46 -11.81 3.11
C GLU A 19 -8.57 -11.28 4.56
N ASP A 20 -7.64 -11.66 5.44
CA ASP A 20 -7.63 -11.23 6.85
C ASP A 20 -7.17 -9.78 7.04
N ALA A 21 -6.71 -9.11 5.98
CA ALA A 21 -6.14 -7.76 6.09
C ALA A 21 -7.14 -6.73 6.61
N ALA A 22 -8.37 -6.73 6.11
CA ALA A 22 -9.39 -5.76 6.53
C ALA A 22 -9.71 -5.89 8.02
N GLU A 23 -9.98 -7.12 8.49
CA GLU A 23 -10.25 -7.40 9.90
C GLU A 23 -9.05 -7.01 10.79
N ALA A 24 -7.82 -7.30 10.34
CA ALA A 24 -6.62 -6.92 11.07
C ALA A 24 -6.45 -5.40 11.16
N LEU A 25 -6.73 -4.66 10.09
CA LEU A 25 -6.66 -3.20 10.07
C LEU A 25 -7.73 -2.58 10.97
N ASP A 26 -8.96 -3.07 10.90
CA ASP A 26 -10.07 -2.63 11.77
C ASP A 26 -9.73 -2.86 13.25
N ALA A 27 -9.25 -4.06 13.61
CA ALA A 27 -8.86 -4.36 14.99
C ALA A 27 -7.73 -3.44 15.49
N LEU A 28 -6.76 -3.12 14.64
CA LEU A 28 -5.68 -2.20 14.98
C LEU A 28 -6.17 -0.75 15.09
N TYR A 29 -7.12 -0.34 14.26
CA TYR A 29 -7.74 0.98 14.31
C TYR A 29 -8.59 1.15 15.58
N ASP A 30 -9.45 0.17 15.89
CA ASP A 30 -10.28 0.14 17.11
C ASP A 30 -9.42 0.13 18.38
N ALA A 31 -8.26 -0.51 18.35
CA ALA A 31 -7.28 -0.50 19.42
C ALA A 31 -6.46 0.81 19.49
N ASN A 32 -6.73 1.79 18.62
CA ASN A 32 -6.03 3.06 18.51
C ASN A 32 -4.51 2.89 18.28
N LEU A 33 -4.15 1.88 17.47
CA LEU A 33 -2.78 1.56 17.08
C LEU A 33 -2.43 2.07 15.68
N LEU A 34 -3.45 2.37 14.87
CA LEU A 34 -3.37 3.03 13.59
C LEU A 34 -4.05 4.40 13.65
N VAL A 35 -3.60 5.28 12.77
CA VAL A 35 -4.27 6.54 12.44
C VAL A 35 -4.72 6.43 10.99
N ASP A 36 -6.00 6.68 10.76
CA ASP A 36 -6.52 6.92 9.42
C ASP A 36 -6.03 8.31 8.96
N VAL A 37 -5.32 8.33 7.84
CA VAL A 37 -4.73 9.53 7.23
C VAL A 37 -5.31 9.79 5.85
N ALA A 38 -6.37 9.08 5.46
CA ALA A 38 -7.07 9.36 4.21
C ALA A 38 -7.66 10.78 4.26
N GLU A 39 -7.31 11.60 3.27
CA GLU A 39 -8.04 12.85 3.01
C GLU A 39 -9.32 12.52 2.22
N ALA A 40 -10.29 13.43 2.24
CA ALA A 40 -11.66 13.26 1.71
C ALA A 40 -11.78 12.90 0.21
N SER A 41 -10.67 12.61 -0.48
CA SER A 41 -10.60 12.28 -1.91
C SER A 41 -9.60 11.16 -2.22
N GLY A 42 -9.07 10.46 -1.21
CA GLY A 42 -8.15 9.32 -1.38
C GLY A 42 -8.67 8.06 -0.71
N GLY A 43 -8.31 6.90 -1.26
CA GLY A 43 -8.63 5.59 -0.67
C GLY A 43 -8.05 5.40 0.74
N GLU A 44 -8.41 4.30 1.40
CA GLU A 44 -8.03 3.99 2.78
C GLU A 44 -6.49 4.04 2.98
N ARG A 45 -6.03 4.93 3.86
CA ARG A 45 -4.61 5.14 4.17
C ARG A 45 -4.39 5.10 5.65
N TYR A 46 -3.45 4.27 6.09
CA TYR A 46 -3.16 4.05 7.50
C TYR A 46 -1.74 4.42 7.84
N ARG A 47 -1.55 4.87 9.08
CA ARG A 47 -0.25 5.16 9.66
C ARG A 47 -0.18 4.58 11.07
N PHE A 48 0.84 3.76 11.34
CA PHE A 48 1.13 3.37 12.72
C PHE A 48 1.59 4.58 13.56
N HIS A 49 1.22 4.58 14.85
CA HIS A 49 1.92 5.43 15.82
C HIS A 49 3.41 5.06 15.88
N ASP A 50 4.29 6.03 16.14
CA ASP A 50 5.74 5.81 16.07
C ASP A 50 6.22 4.68 17.02
N LEU A 51 5.66 4.61 18.23
CA LEU A 51 5.95 3.55 19.20
C LEU A 51 5.45 2.17 18.72
N VAL A 52 4.23 2.12 18.17
CA VAL A 52 3.66 0.87 17.63
C VAL A 52 4.48 0.39 16.43
N ARG A 53 4.93 1.30 15.56
CA ARG A 53 5.80 0.96 14.43
C ARG A 53 7.11 0.34 14.90
N LEU A 54 7.76 0.94 15.90
CA LEU A 54 8.99 0.42 16.52
C LEU A 54 8.74 -0.95 17.16
N HIS A 55 7.66 -1.08 17.93
CA HIS A 55 7.28 -2.34 18.55
C HIS A 55 7.05 -3.43 17.51
N ALA A 56 6.25 -3.17 16.48
CA ALA A 56 5.99 -4.13 15.41
C ALA A 56 7.26 -4.50 14.62
N ALA A 57 8.23 -3.59 14.47
CA ALA A 57 9.52 -3.93 13.86
C ALA A 57 10.36 -4.86 14.75
N ALA A 58 10.36 -4.61 16.07
CA ALA A 58 11.00 -5.50 17.03
C ALA A 58 10.34 -6.88 17.08
N ARG A 59 9.00 -6.94 17.02
CA ARG A 59 8.24 -8.20 16.96
C ARG A 59 8.56 -8.98 15.68
N ALA A 60 8.52 -8.36 14.50
CA ALA A 60 8.90 -9.02 13.25
C ALA A 60 10.34 -9.57 13.28
N ALA A 61 11.28 -8.86 13.91
CA ALA A 61 12.65 -9.35 14.06
C ALA A 61 12.79 -10.55 15.01
N GLN A 62 11.90 -10.66 16.01
CA GLN A 62 11.91 -11.71 17.02
C GLN A 62 11.12 -12.95 16.59
N ASP A 63 9.96 -12.75 15.98
CA ASP A 63 8.98 -13.81 15.71
C ASP A 63 9.16 -14.42 14.32
N GLU A 64 9.64 -13.65 13.34
CA GLU A 64 9.80 -14.11 11.96
C GLU A 64 11.27 -14.43 11.66
N SER A 65 11.50 -15.45 10.85
CA SER A 65 12.79 -15.75 10.27
C SER A 65 13.23 -14.67 9.27
N ALA A 66 14.53 -14.64 8.94
CA ALA A 66 15.03 -13.72 7.92
C ALA A 66 14.36 -13.96 6.55
N GLY A 67 14.08 -15.21 6.21
CA GLY A 67 13.40 -15.57 4.95
C GLY A 67 11.97 -15.05 4.89
N GLU A 68 11.21 -15.19 5.97
CA GLU A 68 9.82 -14.68 6.05
C GLU A 68 9.77 -13.16 5.93
N ARG A 69 10.66 -12.44 6.61
CA ARG A 69 10.76 -10.98 6.48
C ARG A 69 11.12 -10.54 5.06
N THR A 70 12.06 -11.23 4.41
CA THR A 70 12.42 -10.96 3.01
C THR A 70 11.24 -11.25 2.08
N ALA A 71 10.51 -12.34 2.29
CA ALA A 71 9.33 -12.68 1.49
C ALA A 71 8.21 -11.64 1.68
N ALA A 72 7.98 -11.16 2.90
CA ALA A 72 7.04 -10.09 3.19
C ALA A 72 7.42 -8.78 2.46
N LEU A 73 8.69 -8.38 2.53
CA LEU A 73 9.19 -7.20 1.80
C LEU A 73 9.06 -7.34 0.29
N LEU A 74 9.32 -8.54 -0.27
CA LEU A 74 9.14 -8.80 -1.68
C LEU A 74 7.67 -8.74 -2.11
N ARG A 75 6.73 -9.22 -1.29
CA ARG A 75 5.29 -9.07 -1.56
C ARG A 75 4.88 -7.61 -1.61
N ILE A 76 5.33 -6.80 -0.65
CA ILE A 76 5.11 -5.34 -0.64
C ILE A 76 5.70 -4.69 -1.91
N GLY A 77 6.94 -5.01 -2.25
CA GLY A 77 7.60 -4.45 -3.43
C GLY A 77 6.92 -4.83 -4.75
N ARG A 78 6.48 -6.10 -4.88
CA ARG A 78 5.73 -6.58 -6.06
C ARG A 78 4.39 -5.89 -6.20
N HIS A 79 3.68 -5.66 -5.09
CA HIS A 79 2.43 -4.91 -5.10
C HIS A 79 2.63 -3.48 -5.63
N TYR A 80 3.61 -2.74 -5.09
CA TYR A 80 3.88 -1.38 -5.56
C TYR A 80 4.33 -1.33 -7.02
N LEU A 81 5.14 -2.30 -7.44
CA LEU A 81 5.58 -2.36 -8.82
C LEU A 81 4.41 -2.61 -9.78
N ALA A 82 3.55 -3.58 -9.47
CA ALA A 82 2.40 -3.90 -10.32
C ALA A 82 1.39 -2.75 -10.42
N ASN A 83 1.27 -1.92 -9.38
CA ASN A 83 0.44 -0.72 -9.41
C ASN A 83 1.13 0.45 -10.15
N ALA A 84 2.46 0.57 -10.07
CA ALA A 84 3.21 1.52 -10.88
C ALA A 84 3.12 1.22 -12.39
N ASP A 85 3.19 -0.06 -12.78
CA ASP A 85 3.05 -0.49 -14.17
C ASP A 85 1.65 -0.13 -14.72
N ARG A 86 0.59 -0.37 -13.92
CA ARG A 86 -0.79 0.05 -14.28
C ARG A 86 -0.92 1.57 -14.39
N ALA A 87 -0.34 2.33 -13.48
CA ALA A 87 -0.34 3.78 -13.55
C ALA A 87 0.39 4.28 -14.80
N GLU A 88 1.49 3.65 -15.20
CA GLU A 88 2.21 3.97 -16.45
C GLU A 88 1.34 3.71 -17.70
N GLU A 89 0.57 2.61 -17.73
CA GLU A 89 -0.38 2.34 -18.82
C GLU A 89 -1.46 3.43 -18.96
N ILE A 90 -1.92 3.99 -17.83
CA ILE A 90 -2.92 5.06 -17.81
C ILE A 90 -2.31 6.40 -18.23
N ILE A 91 -1.12 6.75 -17.71
CA ILE A 91 -0.48 8.06 -17.91
C ILE A 91 0.23 8.15 -19.27
N GLU A 92 0.94 7.10 -19.67
CA GLU A 92 1.71 7.03 -20.92
C GLU A 92 1.37 5.77 -21.76
N PRO A 93 0.15 5.63 -22.31
CA PRO A 93 -0.27 4.41 -23.02
C PRO A 93 0.58 4.04 -24.25
N ARG A 94 1.39 4.98 -24.75
CA ARG A 94 2.24 4.83 -25.95
C ARG A 94 3.68 4.46 -25.62
N ARG A 95 4.04 4.37 -24.35
CA ARG A 95 5.38 3.97 -23.92
C ARG A 95 5.46 2.44 -23.88
N ALA A 96 6.50 1.90 -24.51
CA ALA A 96 6.77 0.48 -24.37
C ALA A 96 7.22 0.19 -22.94
N LEU A 97 6.41 -0.56 -22.19
CA LEU A 97 6.78 -1.04 -20.87
C LEU A 97 8.00 -1.96 -20.99
N LEU A 98 8.92 -1.85 -20.04
CA LEU A 98 10.03 -2.81 -19.93
C LEU A 98 9.47 -4.14 -19.44
N GLU A 99 9.82 -5.25 -20.10
CA GLU A 99 9.53 -6.57 -19.56
C GLU A 99 10.16 -6.71 -18.17
N ARG A 100 9.34 -7.06 -17.19
CA ARG A 100 9.78 -7.28 -15.80
C ARG A 100 9.59 -8.74 -15.44
N ASP A 101 10.70 -9.42 -15.15
CA ASP A 101 10.74 -10.84 -14.76
C ASP A 101 10.28 -11.06 -13.31
N PHE A 102 9.12 -10.51 -12.93
CA PHE A 102 8.54 -10.66 -11.61
C PHE A 102 7.08 -11.07 -11.74
N GLU A 103 6.77 -12.36 -11.49
CA GLU A 103 5.37 -12.80 -11.34
C GLU A 103 4.80 -12.28 -10.02
N PRO A 104 3.75 -11.46 -10.02
CA PRO A 104 3.15 -11.02 -8.77
C PRO A 104 2.24 -12.14 -8.24
N GLU A 105 2.59 -12.71 -7.09
CA GLU A 105 1.77 -13.75 -6.43
C GLU A 105 0.43 -13.20 -5.88
N CYS A 106 0.31 -11.89 -5.70
CA CYS A 106 -0.94 -11.25 -5.31
C CYS A 106 -0.87 -9.75 -5.65
N VAL A 107 -1.61 -9.29 -6.66
CA VAL A 107 -1.81 -7.86 -6.91
C VAL A 107 -3.23 -7.51 -6.52
N VAL A 108 -3.37 -6.75 -5.45
CA VAL A 108 -4.57 -5.97 -5.24
C VAL A 108 -4.42 -4.73 -6.09
N GLU A 109 -5.32 -4.58 -7.07
CA GLU A 109 -5.34 -3.42 -7.94
C GLU A 109 -5.73 -2.21 -7.09
N GLU A 110 -4.85 -1.21 -7.04
CA GLU A 110 -5.24 0.07 -6.48
C GLU A 110 -6.16 0.77 -7.48
N ASP A 111 -7.30 1.26 -7.00
CA ASP A 111 -8.19 2.08 -7.81
C ASP A 111 -7.56 3.47 -7.95
N PHE A 112 -7.02 3.74 -9.14
CA PHE A 112 -6.58 5.08 -9.54
C PHE A 112 -7.73 5.94 -10.06
N GLY A 113 -8.94 5.39 -10.13
CA GLY A 113 -10.16 6.08 -10.49
C GLY A 113 -10.58 7.04 -9.39
N ALA A 114 -10.91 8.26 -9.80
CA ALA A 114 -11.49 9.23 -8.89
C ALA A 114 -12.80 8.67 -8.33
N ASP A 115 -12.92 8.65 -7.01
CA ASP A 115 -14.19 8.50 -6.30
C ASP A 115 -15.12 9.64 -6.74
N GLY A 116 -15.90 9.44 -7.81
CA GLY A 116 -17.09 10.19 -8.21
C GLY A 116 -16.97 11.71 -8.45
N GLY A 117 -15.85 12.34 -8.15
CA GLY A 117 -15.51 13.70 -8.52
C GLY A 117 -14.68 13.62 -9.77
N GLN A 118 -15.21 14.08 -10.90
CA GLN A 118 -14.39 14.45 -12.04
C GLN A 118 -13.19 15.23 -11.47
N ALA A 119 -11.97 14.67 -11.53
CA ALA A 119 -10.77 15.48 -11.32
C ALA A 119 -10.85 16.52 -12.44
N ASP A 120 -11.35 17.70 -12.11
CA ASP A 120 -11.37 18.80 -13.04
C ASP A 120 -9.90 19.10 -13.37
N ALA A 121 -9.65 19.42 -14.63
CA ALA A 121 -8.32 19.86 -15.03
C ALA A 121 -7.87 21.11 -14.24
N GLU A 122 -8.81 21.78 -13.55
CA GLU A 122 -8.62 22.96 -12.72
C GLU A 122 -8.07 22.62 -11.32
N GLY A 123 -8.55 21.58 -10.65
CA GLY A 123 -8.02 21.08 -9.37
C GLY A 123 -6.67 20.40 -9.51
N ALA A 124 -6.35 19.88 -10.70
CA ALA A 124 -5.00 19.43 -11.05
C ALA A 124 -3.98 20.57 -11.15
N LEU A 125 -4.37 21.85 -11.08
CA LEU A 125 -3.45 23.00 -11.05
C LEU A 125 -3.33 23.65 -9.66
N ASP A 126 -4.13 23.21 -8.68
CA ASP A 126 -4.15 23.82 -7.34
C ASP A 126 -2.94 23.42 -6.46
N TRP A 127 -2.11 22.49 -6.93
CA TRP A 127 -0.86 22.07 -6.28
C TRP A 127 0.42 22.70 -6.87
N LEU A 128 0.31 23.63 -7.83
CA LEU A 128 1.42 24.43 -8.37
C LEU A 128 1.52 25.82 -7.72
#